data_AF-A0A7C4DVC3-F1
#
_entry.id   AF-A0A7C4DVC3-F1
#
_cell.length_a   1.000
_cell.length_b   1.000
_cell.length_c   1.000
_cell.angle_alpha   90.00
_cell.angle_beta   90.00
_cell.angle_gamma   90.00
#
_symmetry.space_group_name_H-M   'P 1'
#
loop_
_entity.id
_entity.type
_entity.pdbx_description
1 polymer ?
#
loop_
_entity_poly.entity_id
_entity_poly.type
_entity_poly.pdbx_seq_one_letter_code
_entity_poly.pdbx_strand_id
1 'polypeptide(L)'
;MMVLKADAGWFFRRILEFMLAAINIAPSITVIINPLFFIMFLPVGAYAILAWPWSLLKDIPDPFHPGESLYWLTYAIKIDEENVFLPSLFRWGVVDLSLLAAGLVFFLAAFIFWLINLSRGGGLITSGVYGVVRHPQYLGIILLTLGVTIRTLRPASLIAWITLLTGYLILASLEEKNLLKIYGEKYVEYSKRTAFIIPYLKPNLPSWLSPEKPYRYMLLAVIWAALVVTVMVYMRDRVFALRSISPRGLGSI
;
A
#
# COMPACT_ATOMS: atom_id res chain seq x y z
N MET A 1 -18.48 -53.57 -17.71
CA MET A 1 -17.47 -52.53 -18.02
C MET A 1 -18.23 -51.29 -18.49
N MET A 2 -18.65 -50.43 -17.55
CA MET A 2 -19.51 -49.27 -17.80
C MET A 2 -18.60 -48.04 -17.98
N VAL A 3 -18.53 -47.54 -19.21
CA VAL A 3 -17.70 -46.39 -19.57
C VAL A 3 -18.41 -45.12 -19.11
N LEU A 4 -17.87 -44.47 -18.08
CA LEU A 4 -18.25 -43.12 -17.67
C LEU A 4 -17.91 -42.14 -18.80
N LYS A 5 -18.90 -41.78 -19.62
CA LYS A 5 -18.85 -40.54 -20.42
C LYS A 5 -19.03 -39.38 -19.45
N ALA A 6 -17.92 -38.86 -18.92
CA ALA A 6 -17.92 -37.59 -18.21
C ALA A 6 -18.29 -36.50 -19.22
N ASP A 7 -19.51 -35.98 -19.08
CA ASP A 7 -20.06 -34.95 -19.94
C ASP A 7 -19.28 -33.65 -19.71
N ALA A 8 -18.58 -33.13 -20.72
CA ALA A 8 -17.68 -31.98 -20.58
C ALA A 8 -18.42 -30.74 -20.03
N GLY A 9 -19.73 -30.63 -20.31
CA GLY A 9 -20.60 -29.59 -19.75
C GLY A 9 -20.82 -29.70 -18.24
N TRP A 10 -20.83 -30.91 -17.68
CA TRP A 10 -20.94 -31.14 -16.24
C TRP A 10 -19.70 -30.67 -15.49
N PHE A 11 -18.52 -30.98 -16.05
CA PHE A 11 -17.23 -30.55 -15.49
C PHE A 11 -17.10 -29.03 -15.53
N PHE A 12 -17.46 -28.39 -16.66
CA PHE A 12 -17.40 -26.94 -16.81
C PHE A 12 -18.37 -26.22 -15.86
N ARG A 13 -19.60 -26.73 -15.69
CA ARG A 13 -20.55 -26.19 -14.70
C ARG A 13 -20.02 -26.29 -13.27
N ARG A 14 -19.40 -27.41 -12.90
CA ARG A 14 -18.82 -27.58 -11.55
C ARG A 14 -17.66 -26.61 -11.30
N ILE A 15 -16.81 -26.38 -12.30
CA ILE A 15 -15.74 -25.37 -12.20
C ILE A 15 -16.33 -23.97 -12.07
N LEU A 16 -17.35 -23.65 -12.86
CA LEU A 16 -18.02 -22.35 -12.80
C LEU A 16 -18.71 -22.14 -11.45
N GLU A 17 -19.43 -23.14 -10.94
CA GLU A 17 -20.05 -23.13 -9.60
C GLU A 17 -19.01 -22.95 -8.51
N PHE A 18 -17.86 -23.65 -8.59
CA PHE A 18 -16.75 -23.47 -7.66
C PHE A 18 -16.14 -22.07 -7.74
N MET A 19 -15.95 -21.52 -8.94
CA MET A 19 -15.44 -20.15 -9.14
C MET A 19 -16.40 -19.11 -8.58
N LEU A 20 -17.70 -19.25 -8.84
CA LEU A 20 -18.75 -18.38 -8.32
C LEU A 20 -18.86 -18.50 -6.79
N ALA A 21 -18.78 -19.71 -6.25
CA ALA A 21 -18.74 -19.94 -4.81
C ALA A 21 -17.48 -19.30 -4.19
N ALA A 22 -16.30 -19.47 -4.78
CA ALA A 22 -15.07 -18.85 -4.31
C ALA A 22 -15.13 -17.32 -4.34
N ILE A 23 -15.68 -16.73 -5.41
CA ILE A 23 -15.90 -15.29 -5.55
C ILE A 23 -16.89 -14.77 -4.51
N ASN A 24 -17.91 -15.56 -4.14
CA ASN A 24 -18.91 -15.15 -3.16
C ASN A 24 -18.44 -15.38 -1.70
N ILE A 25 -17.62 -16.40 -1.50
CA ILE A 25 -17.02 -16.78 -0.21
C ILE A 25 -15.88 -15.82 0.15
N ALA A 26 -15.07 -15.33 -0.79
CA ALA A 26 -13.91 -14.49 -0.48
C ALA A 26 -14.25 -13.15 0.22
N PRO A 27 -15.26 -12.37 -0.23
CA PRO A 27 -15.74 -11.18 0.50
C PRO A 27 -16.37 -11.55 1.84
N SER A 28 -17.08 -12.68 1.88
CA SER A 28 -17.79 -13.14 3.08
C SER A 28 -16.82 -13.60 4.17
N ILE A 29 -15.79 -14.38 3.84
CA ILE A 29 -14.75 -14.83 4.77
C ILE A 29 -13.93 -13.64 5.29
N THR A 30 -13.65 -12.63 4.48
CA THR A 30 -12.94 -11.42 4.92
C THR A 30 -13.76 -10.56 5.87
N VAL A 31 -15.10 -10.52 5.71
CA VAL A 31 -16.02 -9.89 6.68
C VAL A 31 -16.18 -10.75 7.95
N ILE A 32 -16.20 -12.08 7.82
CA ILE A 32 -16.41 -13.03 8.93
C ILE A 32 -15.18 -13.16 9.84
N ILE A 33 -13.95 -13.08 9.29
CA ILE A 33 -12.72 -13.31 10.08
C ILE A 33 -12.36 -12.12 10.97
N ASN A 34 -12.53 -10.87 10.52
CA ASN A 34 -12.50 -9.65 11.34
C ASN A 34 -12.82 -8.42 10.47
N PRO A 35 -13.79 -7.56 10.80
CA PRO A 35 -13.97 -6.29 10.09
C PRO A 35 -12.72 -5.40 10.10
N LEU A 36 -11.82 -5.57 11.08
CA LEU A 36 -10.53 -4.90 11.11
C LEU A 36 -9.59 -5.33 9.97
N PHE A 37 -9.65 -6.58 9.50
CA PHE A 37 -8.86 -7.00 8.32
C PHE A 37 -9.33 -6.29 7.06
N PHE A 38 -10.65 -6.17 6.87
CA PHE A 38 -11.21 -5.45 5.74
C PHE A 38 -10.77 -3.98 5.76
N ILE A 39 -10.92 -3.31 6.91
CA ILE A 39 -10.50 -1.91 7.09
C ILE A 39 -8.99 -1.75 6.87
N MET A 40 -8.17 -2.70 7.35
CA MET A 40 -6.73 -2.69 7.14
C MET A 40 -6.36 -2.81 5.67
N PHE A 41 -7.02 -3.66 4.88
CA PHE A 41 -6.67 -3.86 3.47
C PHE A 41 -7.32 -2.85 2.52
N LEU A 42 -8.31 -2.07 2.97
CA LEU A 42 -8.98 -1.06 2.16
C LEU A 42 -7.99 -0.04 1.53
N PRO A 43 -7.05 0.58 2.28
CA PRO A 43 -6.04 1.45 1.69
C PRO A 43 -5.17 0.75 0.64
N VAL A 44 -4.83 -0.53 0.85
CA VAL A 44 -4.05 -1.33 -0.11
C VAL A 44 -4.84 -1.60 -1.38
N GLY A 45 -6.12 -1.92 -1.28
CA GLY A 45 -7.01 -2.08 -2.43
C GLY A 45 -7.10 -0.79 -3.24
N ALA A 46 -7.30 0.35 -2.59
CA ALA A 46 -7.32 1.66 -3.25
C ALA A 46 -5.96 1.98 -3.92
N TYR A 47 -4.85 1.71 -3.23
CA TYR A 47 -3.50 1.84 -3.80
C TYR A 47 -3.32 0.95 -5.03
N ALA A 48 -3.73 -0.32 -4.96
CA ALA A 48 -3.64 -1.25 -6.07
C ALA A 48 -4.44 -0.76 -7.27
N ILE A 49 -5.66 -0.27 -7.08
CA ILE A 49 -6.48 0.31 -8.17
C ILE A 49 -5.82 1.56 -8.76
N LEU A 50 -5.17 2.40 -7.95
CA LEU A 50 -4.51 3.61 -8.42
C LEU A 50 -3.09 3.37 -8.96
N ALA A 51 -2.48 2.22 -8.70
CA ALA A 51 -1.12 1.91 -9.16
C ALA A 51 -1.10 0.88 -10.31
N TRP A 52 -2.08 -0.02 -10.39
CA TRP A 52 -2.07 -1.21 -11.27
C TRP A 52 -2.58 -0.99 -12.70
N PRO A 53 -3.77 -0.38 -12.94
CA PRO A 53 -4.41 -0.37 -14.27
C PRO A 53 -3.63 0.43 -15.31
N TRP A 54 -2.81 1.37 -14.86
CA TRP A 54 -2.02 2.24 -15.73
C TRP A 54 -0.91 1.50 -16.47
N SER A 55 -0.64 0.23 -16.14
CA SER A 55 0.27 -0.60 -16.93
C SER A 55 -0.28 -0.91 -18.33
N LEU A 56 -1.61 -1.04 -18.46
CA LEU A 56 -2.31 -1.23 -19.74
C LEU A 56 -2.54 0.08 -20.49
N LEU A 57 -2.74 1.17 -19.75
CA LEU A 57 -3.00 2.49 -20.34
C LEU A 57 -1.71 3.24 -20.71
N LYS A 58 -0.52 2.82 -20.26
CA LYS A 58 0.74 3.52 -20.54
C LYS A 58 1.06 3.75 -22.04
N ASP A 59 0.45 2.95 -22.91
CA ASP A 59 0.70 2.93 -24.36
C ASP A 59 -0.41 3.63 -25.18
N ILE A 60 -1.49 4.08 -24.54
CA ILE A 60 -2.57 4.79 -25.23
C ILE A 60 -2.16 6.27 -25.38
N PRO A 61 -2.30 6.86 -26.58
CA PRO A 61 -2.03 8.28 -26.77
C PRO A 61 -3.01 9.12 -25.95
N ASP A 62 -2.51 10.21 -25.35
CA ASP A 62 -3.36 11.16 -24.64
C ASP A 62 -4.44 11.69 -25.60
N PRO A 63 -5.73 11.43 -25.33
CA PRO A 63 -6.80 11.83 -26.24
C PRO A 63 -7.05 13.34 -26.23
N PHE A 64 -6.49 14.09 -25.27
CA PHE A 64 -6.79 15.51 -25.05
C PHE A 64 -5.57 16.43 -25.13
N HIS A 65 -4.45 16.00 -25.73
CA HIS A 65 -3.17 16.73 -25.79
C HIS A 65 -2.39 16.82 -24.46
N PRO A 66 -1.03 16.79 -24.52
CA PRO A 66 -0.19 16.81 -23.32
C PRO A 66 -0.45 18.02 -22.43
N GLY A 67 -0.84 17.78 -21.18
CA GLY A 67 -0.98 18.82 -20.15
C GLY A 67 -2.39 19.38 -19.97
N GLU A 68 -3.35 19.02 -20.83
CA GLU A 68 -4.77 19.36 -20.69
C GLU A 68 -5.55 18.30 -19.90
N SER A 69 -5.03 17.08 -19.81
CA SER A 69 -5.64 15.96 -19.08
C SER A 69 -4.76 15.49 -17.91
N LEU A 70 -5.32 14.69 -16.99
CA LEU A 70 -4.56 14.02 -15.91
C LEU A 70 -3.75 12.82 -16.40
N TYR A 71 -3.68 12.60 -17.71
CA TYR A 71 -3.05 11.44 -18.32
C TYR A 71 -1.55 11.35 -18.01
N TRP A 72 -0.91 12.50 -17.80
CA TRP A 72 0.49 12.60 -17.39
C TRP A 72 0.80 11.94 -16.04
N LEU A 73 -0.20 11.70 -15.17
CA LEU A 73 -0.01 10.95 -13.91
C LEU A 73 0.43 9.49 -14.16
N THR A 74 0.15 8.97 -15.35
CA THR A 74 0.51 7.60 -15.77
C THR A 74 1.92 7.50 -16.34
N TYR A 75 2.52 8.64 -16.67
CA TYR A 75 3.84 8.73 -17.29
C TYR A 75 4.96 8.43 -16.30
N ALA A 76 6.11 8.05 -16.82
CA ALA A 76 7.29 7.78 -16.01
C ALA A 76 8.02 9.09 -15.66
N ILE A 77 8.55 9.19 -14.45
CA ILE A 77 9.34 10.34 -14.02
C ILE A 77 10.68 10.35 -14.78
N LYS A 78 11.06 11.52 -15.34
CA LYS A 78 12.33 11.74 -16.04
C LYS A 78 13.49 11.69 -15.03
N ILE A 79 14.40 10.73 -15.21
CA ILE A 79 15.64 10.60 -14.45
C ILE A 79 16.78 10.64 -15.47
N ASP A 80 17.69 11.60 -15.32
CA ASP A 80 18.70 11.97 -16.33
C ASP A 80 19.41 10.79 -17.01
N GLU A 81 19.62 11.00 -18.31
CA GLU A 81 20.03 10.06 -19.33
C GLU A 81 21.54 9.75 -19.26
N GLU A 82 21.94 8.71 -18.54
CA GLU A 82 23.21 8.03 -18.88
C GLU A 82 23.11 6.50 -18.88
N ASN A 83 22.06 5.89 -18.33
CA ASN A 83 21.93 4.42 -18.28
C ASN A 83 20.49 3.95 -18.54
N VAL A 84 19.95 4.30 -19.72
CA VAL A 84 18.62 3.86 -20.19
C VAL A 84 18.62 2.37 -20.60
N PHE A 85 19.80 1.78 -20.82
CA PHE A 85 19.98 0.43 -21.37
C PHE A 85 19.90 -0.74 -20.38
N LEU A 86 19.83 -0.48 -19.06
CA LEU A 86 19.60 -1.54 -18.08
C LEU A 86 18.10 -1.64 -17.75
N PRO A 87 17.47 -2.83 -17.91
CA PRO A 87 16.05 -2.99 -17.64
C PRO A 87 15.73 -2.57 -16.21
N SER A 88 14.58 -1.91 -16.04
CA SER A 88 14.00 -1.35 -14.80
C SER A 88 14.20 -2.16 -13.50
N LEU A 89 14.49 -3.46 -13.59
CA LEU A 89 14.89 -4.35 -12.51
C LEU A 89 16.16 -3.92 -11.75
N PHE A 90 17.14 -3.28 -12.39
CA PHE A 90 18.47 -3.04 -11.79
C PHE A 90 18.72 -1.61 -11.29
N ARG A 91 17.90 -0.62 -11.68
CA ARG A 91 18.19 0.81 -11.43
C ARG A 91 17.98 1.23 -9.96
N TRP A 92 16.95 0.69 -9.33
CA TRP A 92 16.69 0.80 -7.89
C TRP A 92 16.66 -0.56 -7.20
N GLY A 93 16.96 -1.64 -7.94
CA GLY A 93 16.70 -3.04 -7.59
C GLY A 93 17.01 -3.38 -6.15
N VAL A 94 18.15 -2.92 -5.64
CA VAL A 94 18.54 -3.17 -4.24
C VAL A 94 17.63 -2.43 -3.27
N VAL A 95 17.29 -1.16 -3.51
CA VAL A 95 16.43 -0.33 -2.64
C VAL A 95 14.99 -0.81 -2.64
N ASP A 96 14.36 -0.98 -3.81
CA ASP A 96 12.96 -1.43 -3.86
C ASP A 96 12.81 -2.87 -3.36
N LEU A 97 13.74 -3.78 -3.70
CA LEU A 97 13.73 -5.13 -3.15
C LEU A 97 14.00 -5.13 -1.64
N SER A 98 14.88 -4.26 -1.13
CA SER A 98 15.12 -4.16 0.31
C SER A 98 13.87 -3.66 1.04
N LEU A 99 13.15 -2.68 0.48
CA LEU A 99 11.89 -2.18 1.04
C LEU A 99 10.80 -3.25 0.99
N LEU A 100 10.70 -3.99 -0.10
CA LEU A 100 9.76 -5.10 -0.25
C LEU A 100 10.07 -6.22 0.76
N ALA A 101 11.34 -6.63 0.86
CA ALA A 101 11.76 -7.67 1.79
C ALA A 101 11.57 -7.24 3.25
N ALA A 102 12.01 -6.04 3.61
CA ALA A 102 11.80 -5.49 4.95
C ALA A 102 10.31 -5.38 5.29
N GLY A 103 9.51 -4.85 4.37
CA GLY A 103 8.07 -4.73 4.54
C GLY A 103 7.38 -6.09 4.73
N LEU A 104 7.78 -7.09 3.94
CA LEU A 104 7.28 -8.46 4.07
C LEU A 104 7.66 -9.07 5.43
N VAL A 105 8.91 -8.91 5.87
CA VAL A 105 9.38 -9.39 7.17
C VAL A 105 8.60 -8.75 8.31
N PHE A 106 8.43 -7.42 8.32
CA PHE A 106 7.66 -6.72 9.35
C PHE A 106 6.19 -7.17 9.36
N PHE A 107 5.57 -7.28 8.19
CA PHE A 107 4.17 -7.71 8.06
C PHE A 107 3.98 -9.15 8.56
N LEU A 108 4.78 -10.10 8.07
CA LEU A 108 4.66 -11.51 8.45
C LEU A 108 4.98 -11.73 9.92
N ALA A 109 6.05 -11.11 10.44
CA ALA A 109 6.36 -11.20 11.86
C ALA A 109 5.21 -10.66 12.71
N ALA A 110 4.68 -9.49 12.38
CA ALA A 110 3.57 -8.89 13.13
C ALA A 110 2.27 -9.71 13.03
N PHE A 111 2.02 -10.33 11.88
CA PHE A 111 0.88 -11.22 11.67
C PHE A 111 1.02 -12.51 12.48
N ILE A 112 2.21 -13.13 12.52
CA ILE A 112 2.50 -14.31 13.34
C ILE A 112 2.32 -14.00 14.82
N PHE A 113 2.91 -12.91 15.33
CA PHE A 113 2.74 -12.48 16.72
C PHE A 113 1.26 -12.24 17.07
N TRP A 114 0.50 -11.63 16.15
CA TRP A 114 -0.93 -11.42 16.31
C TRP A 114 -1.72 -12.73 16.36
N LEU A 115 -1.42 -13.71 15.48
CA LEU A 115 -2.05 -15.03 15.49
C LEU A 115 -1.77 -15.80 16.78
N ILE A 116 -0.52 -15.75 17.27
CA ILE A 116 -0.13 -16.39 18.54
C ILE A 116 -0.87 -15.73 19.71
N ASN A 117 -1.04 -14.41 19.68
CA ASN A 117 -1.80 -13.71 20.72
C ASN A 117 -3.27 -14.11 20.69
N LEU A 118 -3.87 -14.22 19.50
CA LEU A 118 -5.25 -14.63 19.34
C LEU A 118 -5.48 -16.05 19.88
N SER A 119 -4.57 -16.99 19.61
CA SER A 119 -4.68 -18.37 20.11
C SER A 119 -4.49 -18.49 21.63
N ARG A 120 -3.87 -17.50 22.27
CA ARG A 120 -3.64 -17.43 23.73
C ARG A 120 -4.74 -16.68 24.50
N GLY A 121 -5.88 -16.41 23.86
CA GLY A 121 -7.01 -15.71 24.48
C GLY A 121 -7.05 -14.20 24.22
N GLY A 122 -6.17 -13.68 23.36
CA GLY A 122 -6.10 -12.27 23.00
C GLY A 122 -5.48 -11.38 24.09
N GLY A 123 -5.43 -10.07 23.83
CA GLY A 123 -4.87 -9.10 24.76
C GLY A 123 -3.92 -8.11 24.12
N LEU A 124 -3.34 -7.23 24.95
CA LEU A 124 -2.38 -6.22 24.51
C LEU A 124 -0.99 -6.83 24.32
N ILE A 125 -0.52 -6.86 23.07
CA ILE A 125 0.83 -7.31 22.71
C ILE A 125 1.80 -6.14 22.85
N THR A 126 2.88 -6.32 23.61
CA THR A 126 3.90 -5.26 23.83
C THR A 126 5.34 -5.73 23.63
N SER A 127 5.54 -6.98 23.19
CA SER A 127 6.85 -7.61 23.01
C SER A 127 7.13 -7.97 21.55
N GLY A 128 8.38 -8.34 21.26
CA GLY A 128 8.81 -8.67 19.90
C GLY A 128 8.73 -7.45 18.97
N VAL A 129 8.15 -7.62 17.78
CA VAL A 129 7.98 -6.54 16.80
C VAL A 129 7.08 -5.40 17.31
N TYR A 130 6.10 -5.72 18.17
CA TYR A 130 5.27 -4.72 18.85
C TYR A 130 6.06 -3.97 19.93
N GLY A 131 7.20 -4.48 20.39
CA GLY A 131 8.10 -3.74 21.28
C GLY A 131 8.88 -2.63 20.56
N VAL A 132 9.10 -2.77 19.25
CA VAL A 132 9.87 -1.83 18.40
C VAL A 132 8.99 -0.68 17.91
N VAL A 133 7.84 -1.03 17.30
CA VAL A 133 6.84 -0.09 16.81
C VAL A 133 5.44 -0.56 17.21
N ARG A 134 4.52 0.36 17.43
CA ARG A 134 3.16 0.03 17.91
C ARG A 134 2.29 -0.59 16.83
N HIS A 135 2.55 -0.23 15.57
CA HIS A 135 1.78 -0.69 14.40
C HIS A 135 2.66 -1.38 13.35
N PRO A 136 3.30 -2.51 13.67
CA PRO A 136 4.28 -3.16 12.78
C PRO A 136 3.64 -3.74 11.50
N GLN A 137 2.36 -4.12 11.54
CA GLN A 137 1.62 -4.56 10.35
C GLN A 137 1.47 -3.43 9.33
N TYR A 138 1.04 -2.24 9.78
CA TYR A 138 0.93 -1.06 8.92
C TYR A 138 2.30 -0.62 8.40
N LEU A 139 3.35 -0.64 9.23
CA LEU A 139 4.72 -0.38 8.79
C LEU A 139 5.11 -1.33 7.64
N GLY A 140 4.87 -2.64 7.80
CA GLY A 140 5.18 -3.62 6.77
C GLY A 140 4.49 -3.32 5.43
N ILE A 141 3.20 -2.98 5.46
CA ILE A 141 2.43 -2.62 4.26
C ILE A 141 2.93 -1.31 3.64
N ILE A 142 3.21 -0.29 4.44
CA ILE A 142 3.74 1.00 3.97
C ILE A 142 5.07 0.77 3.24
N LEU A 143 5.96 -0.06 3.77
CA LEU A 143 7.25 -0.39 3.15
C LEU A 143 7.09 -1.21 1.86
N LEU A 144 6.22 -2.22 1.87
CA LEU A 144 5.89 -3.02 0.68
C LEU A 144 5.40 -2.13 -0.47
N THR A 145 4.40 -1.29 -0.18
CA THR A 145 3.81 -0.40 -1.18
C THR A 145 4.75 0.72 -1.60
N LEU A 146 5.65 1.18 -0.71
CA LEU A 146 6.71 2.12 -1.08
C LEU A 146 7.69 1.50 -2.08
N GLY A 147 8.10 0.24 -1.86
CA GLY A 147 8.95 -0.48 -2.80
C GLY A 147 8.31 -0.59 -4.19
N VAL A 148 7.03 -0.94 -4.27
CA VAL A 148 6.27 -0.95 -5.54
C VAL A 148 6.18 0.46 -6.16
N THR A 149 5.99 1.49 -5.35
CA THR A 149 5.92 2.89 -5.81
C THR A 149 7.24 3.34 -6.43
N ILE A 150 8.36 3.06 -5.77
CA ILE A 150 9.70 3.36 -6.29
C ILE A 150 9.97 2.55 -7.56
N ARG A 151 9.53 1.30 -7.64
CA ARG A 151 9.70 0.46 -8.83
C ARG A 151 8.94 0.98 -10.05
N THR A 152 7.77 1.57 -9.84
CA THR A 152 6.92 2.07 -10.93
C THR A 152 7.33 3.45 -11.42
N LEU A 153 7.92 4.30 -10.57
CA LEU A 153 8.38 5.67 -10.89
C LEU A 153 7.30 6.52 -11.57
N ARG A 154 6.05 6.44 -11.09
CA ARG A 154 4.90 7.19 -11.64
C ARG A 154 4.33 8.16 -10.61
N PRO A 155 3.91 9.37 -11.00
CA PRO A 155 3.20 10.29 -10.10
C PRO A 155 1.93 9.67 -9.52
N ALA A 156 1.13 8.94 -10.31
CA ALA A 156 -0.08 8.26 -9.84
C ALA A 156 0.22 7.31 -8.67
N SER A 157 1.27 6.49 -8.80
CA SER A 157 1.70 5.55 -7.76
C SER A 157 2.18 6.28 -6.50
N LEU A 158 2.89 7.39 -6.65
CA LEU A 158 3.32 8.22 -5.52
C LEU A 158 2.13 8.87 -4.78
N ILE A 159 1.17 9.43 -5.51
CA ILE A 159 -0.07 9.98 -4.94
C ILE A 159 -0.87 8.88 -4.22
N ALA A 160 -0.98 7.71 -4.83
CA ALA A 160 -1.63 6.54 -4.23
C ALA A 160 -0.93 6.14 -2.92
N TRP A 161 0.40 6.12 -2.90
CA TRP A 161 1.16 5.79 -1.71
C TRP A 161 1.04 6.84 -0.60
N ILE A 162 1.09 8.13 -0.92
CA ILE A 162 0.86 9.22 0.06
C ILE A 162 -0.53 9.10 0.68
N THR A 163 -1.53 8.76 -0.14
CA THR A 163 -2.92 8.53 0.30
C THR A 163 -3.01 7.30 1.21
N LEU A 164 -2.36 6.19 0.84
CA LEU A 164 -2.28 4.98 1.65
C LEU A 164 -1.58 5.23 2.99
N LEU A 165 -0.43 5.91 2.99
CA LEU A 165 0.31 6.28 4.20
C LEU A 165 -0.57 7.08 5.14
N THR A 166 -1.24 8.12 4.64
CA THR A 166 -2.13 8.96 5.43
C THR A 166 -3.29 8.14 6.00
N GLY A 167 -3.90 7.28 5.18
CA GLY A 167 -4.94 6.35 5.62
C GLY A 167 -4.49 5.48 6.78
N TYR A 168 -3.30 4.88 6.70
CA TYR A 168 -2.75 4.08 7.80
C TYR A 168 -2.42 4.89 9.05
N LEU A 169 -1.93 6.12 8.92
CA LEU A 169 -1.71 7.01 10.07
C LEU A 169 -3.03 7.32 10.81
N ILE A 170 -4.12 7.49 10.06
CA ILE A 170 -5.47 7.71 10.60
C ILE A 170 -5.99 6.44 11.28
N LEU A 171 -5.94 5.29 10.60
CA LEU A 171 -6.37 4.00 11.13
C LEU A 171 -5.61 3.63 12.41
N ALA A 172 -4.29 3.73 12.38
CA ALA A 172 -3.43 3.52 13.54
C ALA A 172 -3.84 4.40 14.72
N SER A 173 -4.10 5.69 14.46
CA SER A 173 -4.56 6.63 15.50
C SER A 173 -5.94 6.27 16.06
N LEU A 174 -6.87 5.80 15.23
CA LEU A 174 -8.19 5.33 15.69
C LEU A 174 -8.05 4.05 16.53
N GLU A 175 -7.13 3.17 16.15
CA GLU A 175 -6.80 1.98 16.92
C GLU A 175 -6.20 2.34 18.28
N GLU A 176 -5.25 3.28 18.36
CA GLU A 176 -4.72 3.76 19.66
C GLU A 176 -5.81 4.33 20.55
N LYS A 177 -6.77 5.07 19.97
CA LYS A 177 -7.92 5.61 20.70
C LYS A 177 -8.77 4.50 21.33
N ASN A 178 -8.96 3.39 20.62
CA ASN A 178 -9.69 2.23 21.15
C ASN A 178 -8.85 1.46 22.18
N LEU A 179 -7.55 1.28 21.94
CA LEU A 179 -6.65 0.61 22.88
C LEU A 179 -6.52 1.39 24.19
N LEU A 180 -6.49 2.73 24.14
CA LEU A 180 -6.55 3.60 25.32
C LEU A 180 -7.81 3.36 26.14
N LYS A 181 -8.98 3.24 25.49
CA LYS A 181 -10.25 2.97 26.17
C LYS A 181 -10.29 1.58 26.83
N ILE A 182 -9.72 0.56 26.18
CA ILE A 182 -9.78 -0.83 26.65
C ILE A 182 -8.72 -1.10 27.73
N TYR A 183 -7.51 -0.62 27.54
CA TYR A 183 -6.35 -0.99 28.37
C TYR A 183 -5.83 0.14 29.28
N GLY A 184 -6.33 1.38 29.12
CA GLY A 184 -6.03 2.50 30.00
C GLY A 184 -4.53 2.72 30.22
N GLU A 185 -4.11 2.78 31.49
CA GLU A 185 -2.73 3.05 31.90
C GLU A 185 -1.71 2.06 31.32
N LYS A 186 -2.08 0.77 31.16
CA LYS A 186 -1.18 -0.25 30.58
C LYS A 186 -0.77 0.12 29.17
N TYR A 187 -1.70 0.67 28.38
CA TYR A 187 -1.41 1.14 27.04
C TYR A 187 -0.62 2.45 27.05
N VAL A 188 -0.91 3.36 27.99
CA VAL A 188 -0.13 4.60 28.15
C VAL A 188 1.33 4.29 28.42
N GLU A 189 1.63 3.37 29.35
CA GLU A 189 3.00 2.96 29.66
C GLU A 189 3.70 2.33 28.46
N TYR A 190 3.00 1.46 27.73
CA TYR A 190 3.47 0.89 26.47
C TYR A 190 3.77 1.97 25.42
N SER A 191 2.88 2.94 25.26
CA SER A 191 3.03 4.01 24.26
C SER A 191 4.23 4.91 24.50
N LYS A 192 4.65 5.08 25.76
CA LYS A 192 5.86 5.86 26.12
C LYS A 192 7.15 5.17 25.70
N ARG A 193 7.19 3.83 25.79
CA ARG A 193 8.41 3.05 25.48
C ARG A 193 8.54 2.66 24.01
N THR A 194 7.46 2.64 23.24
CA THR A 194 7.45 2.13 21.85
C THR A 194 7.09 3.20 20.83
N ALA A 195 7.78 3.24 19.69
CA ALA A 195 7.56 4.21 18.62
C ALA A 195 6.23 3.97 17.87
N PHE A 196 5.64 4.99 17.25
CA PHE A 196 4.32 4.86 16.59
C PHE A 196 4.35 3.94 15.35
N ILE A 197 5.07 4.36 14.31
CA ILE A 197 5.23 3.60 13.04
C ILE A 197 6.69 3.54 12.62
N ILE A 198 7.42 4.67 12.66
CA ILE A 198 8.82 4.72 12.24
C ILE A 198 9.69 4.26 13.42
N PRO A 199 10.50 3.19 13.28
CA PRO A 199 11.38 2.72 14.36
C PRO A 199 12.27 3.85 14.90
N TYR A 200 12.46 3.86 16.23
CA TYR A 200 13.27 4.85 16.96
C TYR A 200 12.77 6.30 16.92
N LEU A 201 11.80 6.64 16.08
CA LEU A 201 11.24 7.98 16.00
C LEU A 201 10.07 8.14 17.00
N LYS A 202 10.31 8.93 18.04
CA LYS A 202 9.32 9.27 19.07
C LYS A 202 9.07 10.78 19.06
N PRO A 203 8.20 11.28 18.17
CA PRO A 203 7.89 12.70 18.15
C PRO A 203 7.16 13.08 19.45
N ASN A 204 7.63 14.13 20.11
CA ASN A 204 6.92 14.74 21.23
C ASN A 204 5.71 15.49 20.68
N LEU A 205 4.60 14.78 20.49
CA LEU A 205 3.37 15.38 20.01
C LEU A 205 2.70 16.17 21.13
N PRO A 206 2.24 17.41 20.86
CA PRO A 206 1.54 18.19 21.86
C PRO A 206 0.18 17.56 22.18
N SER A 207 -0.34 17.81 23.38
CA SER A 207 -1.58 17.19 23.90
C SER A 207 -2.82 17.45 23.03
N TRP A 208 -2.86 18.58 22.32
CA TRP A 208 -3.94 18.92 21.38
C TRP A 208 -3.95 18.06 20.10
N LEU A 209 -2.84 17.36 19.81
CA LEU A 209 -2.70 16.42 18.70
C LEU A 209 -2.86 14.97 19.17
N SER A 210 -3.47 14.74 20.33
CA SER A 210 -3.73 13.39 20.82
C SER A 210 -4.71 12.64 19.91
N PRO A 211 -4.68 11.29 19.88
CA PRO A 211 -5.61 10.47 19.09
C PRO A 211 -7.09 10.73 19.39
N GLU A 212 -7.42 11.31 20.54
CA GLU A 212 -8.80 11.60 20.92
C GLU A 212 -9.38 12.84 20.23
N LYS A 213 -8.52 13.80 19.84
CA LYS A 213 -8.93 15.11 19.33
C LYS A 213 -9.10 15.10 17.80
N PRO A 214 -10.16 15.77 17.28
CA PRO A 214 -10.43 15.78 15.83
C PRO A 214 -9.35 16.54 15.02
N TYR A 215 -8.70 17.54 15.63
CA TYR A 215 -7.68 18.37 14.97
C TYR A 215 -6.48 17.58 14.44
N ARG A 216 -6.17 16.43 15.04
CA ARG A 216 -5.13 15.51 14.54
C ARG A 216 -5.47 15.02 13.13
N TYR A 217 -6.71 14.59 12.91
CA TYR A 217 -7.16 14.08 11.61
C TYR A 217 -7.26 15.20 10.57
N MET A 218 -7.69 16.39 10.99
CA MET A 218 -7.69 17.58 10.12
C MET A 218 -6.26 17.93 9.68
N LEU A 219 -5.29 17.92 10.61
CA LEU A 219 -3.89 18.18 10.28
C LEU A 219 -3.35 17.14 9.28
N LEU A 220 -3.63 15.85 9.51
CA LEU A 220 -3.23 14.80 8.58
C LEU A 220 -3.86 14.98 7.20
N ALA A 221 -5.13 15.38 7.12
CA ALA A 221 -5.81 15.68 5.85
C ALA A 221 -5.21 16.90 5.14
N VAL A 222 -4.85 17.96 5.88
CA VAL A 222 -4.19 19.15 5.32
C VAL A 222 -2.80 18.80 4.80
N ILE A 223 -2.01 18.04 5.56
CA ILE A 223 -0.69 17.57 5.14
C ILE A 223 -0.81 16.70 3.90
N TRP A 224 -1.77 15.77 3.88
CA TRP A 224 -2.05 14.94 2.70
C TRP A 224 -2.39 15.78 1.47
N ALA A 225 -3.31 16.73 1.58
CA ALA A 225 -3.70 17.60 0.47
C ALA A 225 -2.50 18.42 -0.04
N ALA A 226 -1.71 18.99 0.88
CA ALA A 226 -0.50 19.73 0.54
C ALA A 226 0.53 18.85 -0.18
N LEU A 227 0.77 17.62 0.28
CA LEU A 227 1.68 16.67 -0.37
C LEU A 227 1.19 16.28 -1.76
N VAL A 228 -0.10 15.98 -1.92
CA VAL A 228 -0.69 15.65 -3.22
C VAL A 228 -0.57 16.82 -4.19
N VAL A 229 -0.93 18.03 -3.77
CA VAL A 229 -0.79 19.25 -4.60
C VAL A 229 0.68 19.50 -4.95
N THR A 230 1.60 19.31 -4.01
CA THR A 230 3.03 19.46 -4.26
C THR A 230 3.52 18.49 -5.32
N VAL A 231 3.14 17.21 -5.23
CA VAL A 231 3.44 16.21 -6.26
C VAL A 231 2.82 16.61 -7.59
N MET A 232 1.57 17.07 -7.59
CA MET A 232 0.87 17.48 -8.81
C MET A 232 1.58 18.64 -9.52
N VAL A 233 1.99 19.67 -8.78
CA VAL A 233 2.67 20.84 -9.33
C VAL A 233 4.10 20.51 -9.76
N TYR A 234 4.85 19.79 -8.93
CA TYR A 234 6.27 19.54 -9.16
C TYR A 234 6.52 18.51 -10.26
N MET A 235 5.66 17.50 -10.40
CA MET A 235 5.86 16.41 -11.36
C MET A 235 5.24 16.68 -12.73
N ARG A 236 4.36 17.68 -12.87
CA ARG A 236 3.65 17.98 -14.12
C ARG A 236 4.59 18.07 -15.32
N ASP A 237 5.69 18.80 -15.17
CA ASP A 237 6.64 19.06 -16.26
C ASP A 237 7.87 18.13 -16.23
N ARG A 238 7.87 17.11 -15.35
CA ARG A 238 9.01 16.20 -15.11
C ARG A 238 8.73 14.75 -15.49
N VAL A 239 7.68 14.52 -16.27
CA VAL A 239 7.27 13.17 -16.70
C VAL A 239 7.34 13.01 -18.21
N PHE A 240 7.59 11.80 -18.67
CA PHE A 240 7.62 11.47 -20.09
C PHE A 240 6.83 10.18 -20.36
N ALA A 241 6.16 10.15 -21.51
CA ALA A 241 5.49 8.95 -21.97
C ALA A 241 6.54 7.92 -22.39
N LEU A 242 6.48 6.68 -21.88
CA LEU A 242 7.48 5.64 -22.19
C LEU A 242 7.63 5.39 -23.71
N ARG A 243 6.56 5.64 -24.49
CA ARG A 243 6.54 5.56 -25.96
C ARG A 243 7.50 6.55 -26.66
N SER A 244 7.84 7.69 -26.05
CA SER A 244 8.75 8.66 -26.67
C SER A 244 10.17 8.13 -26.80
N ILE A 245 10.51 7.07 -26.07
CA ILE A 245 11.72 6.27 -26.25
C ILE A 245 11.47 5.27 -27.39
N SER A 246 11.35 5.75 -28.64
CA SER A 246 11.54 4.85 -29.78
C SER A 246 13.06 4.69 -29.99
N PRO A 247 13.56 3.52 -30.42
CA PRO A 247 14.98 3.35 -30.77
C PRO A 247 15.27 4.12 -32.06
N ARG A 248 15.35 5.46 -31.99
CA ARG A 248 15.90 6.30 -33.06
C ARG A 248 17.41 6.23 -32.98
N GLY A 249 17.95 5.17 -33.58
CA GLY A 249 19.37 4.95 -33.79
C GLY A 249 19.71 3.88 -34.84
N LEU A 250 18.72 3.25 -35.48
CA LEU A 250 18.93 2.30 -36.58
C LEU A 250 17.98 2.63 -37.71
N GLY A 251 18.36 3.59 -38.55
CA GLY A 251 17.58 3.98 -39.72
C GLY A 251 18.07 5.23 -40.43
N SER A 252 19.34 5.24 -40.84
CA SER A 252 19.83 6.06 -41.97
C SER A 252 21.31 5.76 -42.28
N ILE A 253 21.60 4.63 -42.93
CA ILE A 253 22.56 4.50 -44.05
C ILE A 253 22.02 3.39 -44.96
#